data_AF-A0A7X9YNC9-F1
#
_entry.id   AF-A0A7X9YNC9-F1
#
_cell.length_a   1.000
_cell.length_b   1.000
_cell.length_c   1.000
_cell.angle_alpha   90.00
_cell.angle_beta   90.00
_cell.angle_gamma   90.00
#
_symmetry.space_group_name_H-M   'P 1'
#
loop_
_entity.id
_entity.type
_entity.pdbx_description
1 polymer ?
#
loop_
_entity_poly.entity_id
_entity_poly.type
_entity_poly.pdbx_seq_one_letter_code
_entity_poly.pdbx_strand_id
1 'polypeptide(L)'
;MKKSLLVLSVLVLSSLLSACTVTKTEETKQVSTAVSQIENADVVTDEPYISGAVEQTEQAAIDWQTAVNELAISDRSSTEKVEATEKLAREYNPTTEELEVFKYHVLQEFMSFNYLKDGSNAEYMLSNLFQSIVLEHHEVPVVRDFALAFYHNTKNVFTGVEEMDSDSVKAYEEQLYKALNHGT
;
A
#
# COMPACT_ATOMS: atom_id res chain seq x y z
N MET A 1 48.21 -0.89 -25.85
CA MET A 1 47.48 -0.83 -27.14
C MET A 1 47.12 -2.24 -27.57
N LYS A 2 45.83 -2.57 -27.60
CA LYS A 2 45.22 -3.63 -28.44
C LYS A 2 43.72 -3.37 -28.40
N LYS A 3 43.24 -2.76 -29.50
CA LYS A 3 41.82 -2.47 -29.76
C LYS A 3 41.20 -3.74 -30.33
N SER A 4 40.06 -4.18 -29.82
CA SER A 4 39.22 -5.20 -30.46
C SER A 4 37.78 -4.78 -30.19
N LEU A 5 37.23 -3.92 -31.05
CA LEU A 5 36.37 -4.21 -32.19
C LEU A 5 34.95 -4.66 -31.77
N LEU A 6 34.07 -3.67 -31.83
CA LEU A 6 32.61 -3.72 -31.87
C LEU A 6 32.08 -4.73 -32.91
N VAL A 7 31.06 -5.50 -32.55
CA VAL A 7 30.04 -5.97 -33.51
C VAL A 7 28.68 -5.76 -32.87
N LEU A 8 28.00 -4.72 -33.35
CA LEU A 8 26.61 -4.37 -33.11
C LEU A 8 25.77 -5.20 -34.07
N SER A 9 24.99 -6.16 -33.57
CA SER A 9 24.02 -6.92 -34.39
C SER A 9 22.61 -6.46 -34.06
N VAL A 10 22.14 -5.48 -34.83
CA VAL A 10 20.74 -5.06 -34.89
C VAL A 10 19.98 -6.11 -35.70
N LEU A 11 19.00 -6.77 -35.10
CA LEU A 11 18.06 -7.62 -35.82
C LEU A 11 16.64 -7.09 -35.56
N VAL A 12 16.21 -6.21 -36.46
CA VAL A 12 14.82 -5.78 -36.59
C VAL A 12 14.09 -6.85 -37.38
N LEU A 13 13.06 -7.47 -36.80
CA LEU A 13 12.08 -8.23 -37.55
C LEU A 13 10.67 -7.85 -37.08
N SER A 14 10.11 -6.88 -37.78
CA SER A 14 8.71 -6.46 -37.73
C SER A 14 7.89 -7.33 -38.69
N SER A 15 6.85 -8.00 -38.18
CA SER A 15 5.83 -8.66 -38.99
C SER A 15 4.42 -8.28 -38.51
N LEU A 16 3.89 -7.29 -39.21
CA LEU A 16 2.53 -7.04 -39.72
C LEU A 16 1.32 -7.80 -39.13
N LEU A 17 0.34 -6.94 -38.80
CA LEU A 17 -1.12 -7.07 -38.68
C LEU A 17 -1.81 -8.34 -39.20
N SER A 18 -2.75 -8.84 -38.41
CA SER A 18 -3.99 -9.45 -38.91
C SER A 18 -5.18 -8.90 -38.13
N ALA A 19 -5.84 -7.90 -38.75
CA ALA A 19 -7.16 -7.44 -38.38
C ALA A 19 -8.19 -8.28 -39.14
N CYS A 20 -9.02 -9.03 -38.42
CA CYS A 20 -10.27 -9.56 -38.97
C CYS A 20 -11.41 -8.63 -38.54
N THR A 21 -11.97 -7.92 -39.49
CA THR A 21 -13.31 -7.33 -39.44
C THR A 21 -14.30 -8.25 -40.17
N VAL A 22 -15.60 -8.02 -39.95
CA VAL A 22 -16.84 -8.62 -40.54
C VAL A 22 -17.69 -9.21 -39.39
N THR A 23 -18.92 -8.78 -39.07
CA THR A 23 -19.93 -7.99 -39.81
C THR A 23 -20.91 -7.30 -38.85
N LYS A 24 -21.43 -6.17 -39.32
CA LYS A 24 -22.47 -5.28 -38.78
C LYS A 24 -23.89 -5.79 -39.05
N THR A 25 -24.82 -5.61 -38.12
CA THR A 25 -26.28 -5.33 -38.30
C THR A 25 -26.77 -4.86 -36.91
N GLU A 26 -26.92 -3.55 -36.66
CA GLU A 26 -28.18 -2.76 -36.70
C GLU A 26 -29.34 -3.36 -35.88
N GLU A 27 -30.19 -2.65 -35.14
CA GLU A 27 -30.25 -1.33 -34.49
C GLU A 27 -31.56 -1.38 -33.63
N THR A 28 -31.75 -0.44 -32.72
CA THR A 28 -33.08 0.06 -32.25
C THR A 28 -33.72 -0.52 -30.96
N LYS A 29 -33.52 0.26 -29.88
CA LYS A 29 -34.52 0.94 -29.01
C LYS A 29 -35.76 0.22 -28.44
N GLN A 30 -35.87 0.43 -27.11
CA GLN A 30 -37.03 0.93 -26.33
C GLN A 30 -37.98 -0.04 -25.57
N VAL A 31 -37.93 0.12 -24.24
CA VAL A 31 -39.03 0.54 -23.33
C VAL A 31 -39.82 -0.53 -22.53
N SER A 32 -39.84 -0.24 -21.21
CA SER A 32 -40.90 -0.42 -20.19
C SER A 32 -41.00 -1.71 -19.34
N THR A 33 -40.71 -1.49 -18.05
CA THR A 33 -41.65 -1.54 -16.89
C THR A 33 -42.35 -2.84 -16.49
N ALA A 34 -42.02 -3.33 -15.29
CA ALA A 34 -42.93 -3.77 -14.20
C ALA A 34 -42.05 -4.21 -13.00
N VAL A 35 -41.88 -3.44 -11.91
CA VAL A 35 -42.72 -3.37 -10.69
C VAL A 35 -43.11 -4.73 -10.10
N SER A 36 -42.53 -5.06 -8.94
CA SER A 36 -43.20 -5.80 -7.86
C SER A 36 -42.73 -5.25 -6.50
N GLN A 37 -43.68 -4.68 -5.75
CA GLN A 37 -43.62 -4.39 -4.31
C GLN A 37 -43.97 -5.66 -3.50
N ILE A 38 -43.40 -5.78 -2.29
CA ILE A 38 -44.05 -6.25 -1.04
C ILE A 38 -43.26 -5.55 0.10
N GLU A 39 -43.73 -4.45 0.71
CA GLU A 39 -44.69 -4.29 1.80
C GLU A 39 -44.16 -4.61 3.23
N ASN A 40 -43.93 -3.50 3.97
CA ASN A 40 -44.12 -3.17 5.40
C ASN A 40 -43.68 -4.09 6.56
N ALA A 41 -42.85 -3.52 7.44
CA ALA A 41 -43.13 -3.51 8.88
C ALA A 41 -42.70 -2.18 9.50
N ASP A 42 -43.67 -1.55 10.14
CA ASP A 42 -43.70 -0.29 10.89
C ASP A 42 -43.26 -0.52 12.34
N VAL A 43 -42.35 0.30 12.88
CA VAL A 43 -42.30 0.68 14.30
C VAL A 43 -41.70 2.10 14.43
N VAL A 44 -42.56 3.01 14.89
CA VAL A 44 -42.32 4.43 15.23
C VAL A 44 -41.69 4.59 16.64
N THR A 45 -40.63 5.43 16.69
CA THR A 45 -40.21 6.52 17.63
C THR A 45 -40.76 6.55 19.09
N ASP A 46 -40.08 7.01 20.15
CA ASP A 46 -39.15 8.14 20.38
C ASP A 46 -38.51 8.03 21.80
N GLU A 47 -37.25 8.46 21.98
CA GLU A 47 -36.82 9.51 22.95
C GLU A 47 -35.28 9.53 23.22
N PRO A 48 -34.70 10.70 23.55
CA PRO A 48 -33.29 11.02 23.35
C PRO A 48 -32.44 10.93 24.63
N TYR A 49 -31.16 10.58 24.50
CA TYR A 49 -30.17 10.79 25.56
C TYR A 49 -29.04 11.70 25.08
N ILE A 50 -28.95 12.85 25.73
CA ILE A 50 -27.94 13.89 25.56
C ILE A 50 -26.73 13.61 26.46
N SER A 51 -25.56 13.86 25.87
CA SER A 51 -24.29 14.33 26.46
C SER A 51 -23.52 13.42 27.41
N GLY A 52 -22.47 12.82 26.85
CA GLY A 52 -21.15 12.83 27.47
C GLY A 52 -20.18 13.51 26.50
N ALA A 53 -20.09 14.83 26.54
CA ALA A 53 -19.03 15.56 25.86
C ALA A 53 -17.69 15.25 26.54
N VAL A 54 -16.98 14.26 26.01
CA VAL A 54 -15.53 14.22 26.13
C VAL A 54 -15.01 15.30 25.21
N GLU A 55 -14.43 16.35 25.78
CA GLU A 55 -13.53 17.26 25.05
C GLU A 55 -12.34 16.41 24.57
N GLN A 56 -12.54 15.73 23.44
CA GLN A 56 -11.46 15.27 22.61
C GLN A 56 -10.86 16.53 22.03
N THR A 57 -9.70 16.91 22.57
CA THR A 57 -8.89 17.98 22.01
C THR A 57 -8.69 17.65 20.54
N GLU A 58 -9.36 18.42 19.69
CA GLU A 58 -9.40 18.27 18.24
C GLU A 58 -8.04 18.71 17.70
N GLN A 59 -7.02 17.91 18.00
CA GLN A 59 -5.76 17.98 17.31
C GLN A 59 -6.08 17.57 15.87
N ALA A 60 -6.04 18.53 14.96
CA ALA A 60 -6.33 18.32 13.55
C ALA A 60 -5.64 17.02 13.10
N ALA A 61 -6.45 16.03 12.72
CA ALA A 61 -5.93 14.75 12.27
C ALA A 61 -4.99 15.04 11.09
N ILE A 62 -3.71 14.74 11.26
CA ILE A 62 -2.73 14.88 10.19
C ILE A 62 -3.19 13.93 9.08
N ASP A 63 -3.51 14.47 7.91
CA ASP A 63 -3.65 13.69 6.69
C ASP A 63 -2.27 13.13 6.33
N TRP A 64 -2.00 11.91 6.78
CA TRP A 64 -0.69 11.30 6.65
C TRP A 64 -0.34 11.06 5.18
N GLN A 65 -1.32 10.77 4.31
CA GLN A 65 -1.09 10.55 2.89
C GLN A 65 -0.53 11.82 2.25
N THR A 66 -1.14 12.97 2.54
CA THR A 66 -0.65 14.27 2.07
C THR A 66 0.77 14.53 2.59
N ALA A 67 1.01 14.31 3.88
CA ALA A 67 2.34 14.52 4.47
C ALA A 67 3.42 13.59 3.88
N VAL A 68 3.10 12.32 3.62
CA VAL A 68 3.99 11.36 2.96
C VAL A 68 4.27 11.76 1.52
N ASN A 69 3.25 12.20 0.77
CA ASN A 69 3.42 12.67 -0.59
C ASN A 69 4.32 13.92 -0.66
N GLU A 70 4.14 14.87 0.26
CA GLU A 70 5.03 16.05 0.37
C GLU A 70 6.48 15.64 0.62
N LEU A 71 6.72 14.64 1.48
CA LEU A 71 8.06 14.08 1.68
C LEU A 71 8.58 13.41 0.41
N ALA A 72 7.74 12.65 -0.30
CA ALA A 72 8.12 11.94 -1.51
C ALA A 72 8.61 12.88 -2.62
N ILE A 73 7.92 14.00 -2.85
CA ILE A 73 8.26 14.97 -3.90
C ILE A 73 9.33 15.99 -3.48
N SER A 74 9.77 15.97 -2.22
CA SER A 74 10.80 16.89 -1.75
C SER A 74 12.20 16.57 -2.31
N ASP A 75 13.09 17.56 -2.30
CA ASP A 75 14.49 17.43 -2.73
C ASP A 75 15.39 16.72 -1.69
N ARG A 76 14.81 16.17 -0.63
CA ARG A 76 15.53 15.43 0.42
C ARG A 76 16.15 14.15 -0.12
N SER A 77 17.25 13.71 0.49
CA SER A 77 17.80 12.37 0.25
C SER A 77 16.83 11.27 0.71
N SER A 78 16.99 10.04 0.21
CA SER A 78 16.17 8.89 0.64
C SER A 78 16.25 8.70 2.16
N THR A 79 17.43 8.83 2.77
CA THR A 79 17.63 8.76 4.22
C THR A 79 16.83 9.83 4.96
N GLU A 80 16.94 11.10 4.56
CA GLU A 80 16.20 12.20 5.21
C GLU A 80 14.68 12.07 5.05
N LYS A 81 14.21 11.49 3.92
CA LYS A 81 12.79 11.17 3.71
C LYS A 81 12.34 10.09 4.69
N VAL A 82 13.11 9.01 4.85
CA VAL A 82 12.82 7.93 5.81
C VAL A 82 12.76 8.48 7.23
N GLU A 83 13.77 9.25 7.67
CA GLU A 83 13.80 9.83 9.02
C GLU A 83 12.58 10.70 9.31
N ALA A 84 12.16 11.50 8.33
CA ALA A 84 10.96 12.33 8.44
C ALA A 84 9.67 11.50 8.50
N THR A 85 9.56 10.45 7.69
CA THR A 85 8.43 9.50 7.73
C THR A 85 8.38 8.73 9.05
N GLU A 86 9.53 8.31 9.59
CA GLU A 86 9.61 7.65 10.90
C GLU A 86 9.12 8.57 12.01
N LYS A 87 9.54 9.83 12.01
CA LYS A 87 9.04 10.82 12.96
C LYS A 87 7.53 11.02 12.83
N LEU A 88 7.04 11.21 11.59
CA LEU A 88 5.62 11.38 11.29
C LEU A 88 4.79 10.18 11.81
N ALA A 89 5.23 8.95 11.52
CA ALA A 89 4.52 7.73 11.90
C ALA A 89 4.50 7.49 13.43
N ARG A 90 5.59 7.82 14.13
CA ARG A 90 5.67 7.68 15.60
C ARG A 90 4.85 8.71 16.36
N GLU A 91 4.60 9.87 15.77
CA GLU A 91 3.76 10.92 16.34
C GLU A 91 2.27 10.76 15.96
N TYR A 92 1.97 9.86 15.02
CA TYR A 92 0.62 9.60 14.55
C TYR A 92 -0.18 8.77 15.56
N ASN A 93 -1.42 9.18 15.82
CA ASN A 93 -2.33 8.49 16.74
C ASN A 93 -3.44 7.79 15.93
N PRO A 94 -3.24 6.52 15.53
CA PRO A 94 -4.17 5.80 14.65
C PRO A 94 -5.45 5.40 15.38
N THR A 95 -6.53 5.29 14.63
CA THR A 95 -7.73 4.54 15.05
C THR A 95 -7.53 3.03 14.94
N THR A 96 -8.37 2.25 15.62
CA THR A 96 -8.36 0.79 15.49
C THR A 96 -8.64 0.36 14.05
N GLU A 97 -9.56 1.03 13.36
CA GLU A 97 -9.90 0.78 11.97
C GLU A 97 -8.71 1.01 11.04
N GLU A 98 -7.94 2.08 11.25
CA GLU A 98 -6.73 2.36 10.48
C GLU A 98 -5.64 1.30 10.70
N LEU A 99 -5.47 0.84 11.94
CA LEU A 99 -4.54 -0.26 12.24
C LEU A 99 -4.90 -1.55 11.47
N GLU A 100 -6.19 -1.87 11.35
CA GLU A 100 -6.65 -3.01 10.57
C GLU A 100 -6.40 -2.83 9.06
N VAL A 101 -6.63 -1.62 8.54
CA VAL A 101 -6.33 -1.27 7.15
C VAL A 101 -4.83 -1.39 6.87
N PHE A 102 -3.98 -0.83 7.71
CA PHE A 102 -2.52 -0.88 7.56
C PHE A 102 -2.00 -2.31 7.67
N LYS A 103 -2.53 -3.10 8.62
CA LYS A 103 -2.21 -4.53 8.73
C LYS A 103 -2.52 -5.27 7.44
N TYR A 104 -3.73 -5.08 6.91
CA TYR A 104 -4.14 -5.73 5.66
C TYR A 104 -3.24 -5.31 4.49
N HIS A 105 -2.94 -4.01 4.36
CA HIS A 105 -2.05 -3.49 3.32
C HIS A 105 -0.67 -4.17 3.36
N VAL A 106 0.01 -4.12 4.50
CA VAL A 106 1.37 -4.68 4.66
C VAL A 106 1.39 -6.20 4.41
N LEU A 107 0.36 -6.93 4.86
CA LEU A 107 0.20 -8.35 4.56
C LEU A 107 0.04 -8.62 3.06
N GLN A 108 -0.83 -7.88 2.37
CA GLN A 108 -1.07 -8.08 0.93
C GLN A 108 0.16 -7.75 0.10
N GLU A 109 0.87 -6.68 0.44
CA GLU A 109 2.09 -6.25 -0.25
C GLU A 109 3.20 -7.30 -0.13
N PHE A 110 3.35 -7.92 1.04
CA PHE A 110 4.27 -9.03 1.23
C PHE A 110 3.81 -10.31 0.51
N MET A 111 2.56 -10.74 0.70
CA MET A 111 2.03 -11.98 0.10
C MET A 111 2.03 -11.95 -1.44
N SER A 112 1.90 -10.75 -2.03
CA SER A 112 1.96 -10.53 -3.48
C SER A 112 3.39 -10.31 -4.00
N PHE A 113 4.39 -10.32 -3.10
CA PHE A 113 5.79 -9.98 -3.38
C PHE A 113 5.94 -8.63 -4.08
N ASN A 114 5.07 -7.66 -3.77
CA ASN A 114 5.05 -6.35 -4.41
C ASN A 114 5.89 -5.32 -3.67
N TYR A 115 5.98 -5.44 -2.34
CA TYR A 115 6.46 -4.40 -1.43
C TYR A 115 7.85 -3.78 -1.74
N LEU A 116 8.71 -4.47 -2.50
CA LEU A 116 10.04 -3.99 -2.93
C LEU A 116 10.18 -3.83 -4.45
N LYS A 117 9.16 -4.14 -5.25
CA LYS A 117 9.25 -4.17 -6.72
C LYS A 117 9.57 -2.82 -7.34
N ASP A 118 9.07 -1.74 -6.74
CA ASP A 118 9.34 -0.37 -7.15
C ASP A 118 10.13 0.37 -6.05
N GLY A 119 11.29 -0.20 -5.69
CA GLY A 119 12.14 0.30 -4.61
C GLY A 119 12.66 1.74 -4.79
N SER A 120 12.57 2.30 -6.00
CA SER A 120 12.94 3.69 -6.30
C SER A 120 11.78 4.69 -6.16
N ASN A 121 10.53 4.22 -6.08
CA ASN A 121 9.37 5.08 -6.00
C ASN A 121 9.16 5.57 -4.57
N ALA A 122 9.52 6.83 -4.33
CA ALA A 122 9.51 7.42 -3.00
C ALA A 122 8.12 7.44 -2.36
N GLU A 123 7.07 7.81 -3.09
CA GLU A 123 5.71 7.85 -2.53
C GLU A 123 5.27 6.47 -2.04
N TYR A 124 5.50 5.47 -2.88
CA TYR A 124 5.17 4.07 -2.58
C TYR A 124 5.97 3.54 -1.38
N MET A 125 7.29 3.69 -1.39
CA MET A 125 8.16 3.17 -0.32
C MET A 125 7.93 3.89 1.00
N LEU A 126 7.73 5.22 0.99
CA LEU A 126 7.45 5.98 2.20
C LEU A 126 6.04 5.67 2.75
N SER A 127 5.06 5.40 1.90
CA SER A 127 3.73 4.95 2.34
C SER A 127 3.78 3.58 3.00
N ASN A 128 4.59 2.66 2.45
CA ASN A 128 4.84 1.35 3.04
C ASN A 128 5.55 1.48 4.40
N LEU A 129 6.56 2.34 4.50
CA LEU A 129 7.26 2.63 5.76
C LEU A 129 6.31 3.22 6.80
N PHE A 130 5.56 4.27 6.45
CA PHE A 130 4.63 4.92 7.37
C PHE A 130 3.68 3.90 8.00
N GLN A 131 2.97 3.13 7.18
CA GLN A 131 1.99 2.15 7.66
C GLN A 131 2.64 1.06 8.52
N SER A 132 3.81 0.56 8.14
CA SER A 132 4.53 -0.45 8.92
C SER A 132 4.97 0.04 10.30
N ILE A 133 5.34 1.32 10.42
CA ILE A 133 5.75 1.90 11.71
C ILE A 133 4.53 2.20 12.58
N VAL A 134 3.42 2.69 12.01
CA VAL A 134 2.20 2.96 12.78
C VAL A 134 1.66 1.68 13.42
N LEU A 135 1.86 0.52 12.80
CA LEU A 135 1.51 -0.79 13.36
C LEU A 135 2.22 -1.14 14.67
N GLU A 136 3.26 -0.40 15.10
CA GLU A 136 3.81 -0.51 16.47
C GLU A 136 2.72 -0.32 17.55
N HIS A 137 1.65 0.43 17.25
CA HIS A 137 0.50 0.65 18.15
C HIS A 137 -0.49 -0.54 18.19
N HIS A 138 -0.36 -1.53 17.31
CA HIS A 138 -1.29 -2.66 17.28
C HIS A 138 -1.10 -3.55 18.51
N GLU A 139 -2.19 -3.99 19.16
CA GLU A 139 -2.14 -4.80 20.38
C GLU A 139 -1.53 -6.20 20.18
N VAL A 140 -1.61 -6.76 18.98
CA VAL A 140 -1.24 -8.14 18.66
C VAL A 140 0.27 -8.23 18.37
N PRO A 141 1.07 -8.94 19.19
CA PRO A 141 2.53 -8.98 19.02
C PRO A 141 3.00 -9.48 17.66
N VAL A 142 2.36 -10.54 17.13
CA VAL A 142 2.75 -11.09 15.82
C VAL A 142 2.56 -10.10 14.67
N VAL A 143 1.59 -9.18 14.77
CA VAL A 143 1.41 -8.11 13.78
C VAL A 143 2.54 -7.10 13.87
N ARG A 144 2.97 -6.72 15.09
CA ARG A 144 4.11 -5.81 15.29
C ARG A 144 5.42 -6.39 14.78
N ASP A 145 5.67 -7.67 15.09
CA ASP A 145 6.89 -8.36 14.65
C ASP A 145 6.93 -8.49 13.12
N PHE A 146 5.79 -8.80 12.50
CA PHE A 146 5.66 -8.82 11.05
C PHE A 146 5.91 -7.43 10.44
N ALA A 147 5.26 -6.39 10.97
CA ALA A 147 5.44 -5.03 10.49
C ALA A 147 6.88 -4.54 10.62
N LEU A 148 7.59 -4.90 11.70
CA LEU A 148 8.98 -4.55 11.93
C LEU A 148 9.92 -5.16 10.88
N ALA A 149 9.75 -6.45 10.56
CA ALA A 149 10.56 -7.09 9.51
C ALA A 149 10.28 -6.48 8.12
N PHE A 150 9.02 -6.17 7.82
CA PHE A 150 8.62 -5.49 6.58
C PHE A 150 9.25 -4.09 6.48
N TYR A 151 9.22 -3.33 7.59
CA TYR A 151 9.85 -2.03 7.71
C TYR A 151 11.35 -2.10 7.38
N HIS A 152 12.08 -3.06 7.96
CA HIS A 152 13.52 -3.18 7.76
C HIS A 152 13.88 -3.39 6.29
N ASN A 153 13.20 -4.32 5.61
CA ASN A 153 13.42 -4.55 4.19
C ASN A 153 13.07 -3.33 3.34
N THR A 154 11.91 -2.73 3.59
CA THR A 154 11.46 -1.54 2.86
C THR A 154 12.45 -0.38 3.01
N LYS A 155 12.92 -0.13 4.24
CA LYS A 155 13.91 0.92 4.54
C LYS A 155 15.24 0.65 3.85
N ASN A 156 15.77 -0.56 4.00
CA ASN A 156 17.10 -0.90 3.50
C ASN A 156 17.15 -0.82 1.96
N VAL A 157 16.10 -1.29 1.28
CA VAL A 157 16.00 -1.19 -0.19
C VAL A 157 15.82 0.27 -0.63
N PHE A 158 14.89 1.02 -0.03
CA PHE A 158 14.64 2.41 -0.42
C PHE A 158 15.85 3.33 -0.19
N THR A 159 16.63 3.08 0.87
CA THR A 159 17.86 3.83 1.15
C THR A 159 19.07 3.33 0.35
N GLY A 160 18.94 2.25 -0.42
CA GLY A 160 20.02 1.64 -1.19
C GLY A 160 21.09 0.97 -0.33
N VAL A 161 20.77 0.64 0.93
CA VAL A 161 21.65 -0.13 1.83
C VAL A 161 21.70 -1.60 1.39
N GLU A 162 20.57 -2.12 0.90
CA GLU A 162 20.45 -3.49 0.40
C GLU A 162 19.80 -3.51 -0.99
N GLU A 163 20.20 -4.47 -1.80
CA GLU A 163 19.47 -4.82 -3.03
C GLU A 163 18.30 -5.75 -2.68
N MET A 164 17.25 -5.72 -3.52
CA MET A 164 16.00 -6.46 -3.26
C MET A 164 16.18 -7.99 -3.15
N ASP A 165 17.22 -8.56 -3.74
CA ASP A 165 17.50 -9.99 -3.74
C ASP A 165 18.70 -10.39 -2.85
N SER A 166 19.15 -9.45 -2.00
CA SER A 166 20.21 -9.68 -1.03
C SER A 166 19.83 -10.76 0.00
N ASP A 167 20.85 -11.39 0.59
CA ASP A 167 20.64 -12.39 1.64
C ASP A 167 20.05 -11.78 2.92
N SER A 168 20.34 -10.50 3.19
CA SER A 168 19.76 -9.72 4.28
C SER A 168 18.25 -9.56 4.10
N VAL A 169 17.80 -9.17 2.90
CA VAL A 169 16.37 -9.07 2.58
C VAL A 169 15.67 -10.42 2.75
N LYS A 170 16.24 -11.50 2.21
CA LYS A 170 15.70 -12.87 2.35
C LYS A 170 15.60 -13.30 3.82
N ALA A 171 16.58 -12.95 4.65
CA ALA A 171 16.56 -13.31 6.07
C ALA A 171 15.40 -12.62 6.84
N TYR A 172 15.01 -11.41 6.45
CA TYR A 172 13.80 -10.77 6.96
C TYR A 172 12.52 -11.35 6.36
N GLU A 173 12.53 -11.74 5.08
CA GLU A 173 11.39 -12.46 4.47
C GLU A 173 11.12 -13.79 5.16
N GLU A 174 12.15 -14.53 5.56
CA GLU A 174 12.01 -15.71 6.40
C GLU A 174 11.37 -15.39 7.75
N GLN A 175 11.67 -14.24 8.36
CA GLN A 175 11.03 -13.80 9.61
C GLN A 175 9.56 -13.46 9.37
N LEU A 176 9.23 -12.78 8.27
CA LEU A 176 7.85 -12.51 7.85
C LEU A 176 7.06 -13.81 7.66
N TYR A 177 7.62 -14.81 6.97
CA TYR A 177 6.98 -16.12 6.82
C TYR A 177 6.78 -16.84 8.14
N LYS A 178 7.76 -16.77 9.05
CA LYS A 178 7.63 -17.38 10.38
C LYS A 178 6.50 -16.71 11.16
N ALA A 179 6.39 -15.38 11.13
CA ALA A 179 5.31 -14.67 11.80
C ALA A 179 3.92 -15.10 11.28
N LEU A 180 3.77 -15.31 9.96
CA LEU A 180 2.52 -15.79 9.37
C LEU A 180 2.16 -17.23 9.77
N ASN A 181 3.16 -18.11 9.85
CA ASN A 181 2.94 -19.55 10.04
C ASN A 181 2.97 -19.99 11.51
N HIS A 182 3.54 -19.19 12.41
CA HIS A 182 3.61 -19.48 13.85
C HIS A 182 2.61 -18.66 14.69
N GLY A 183 1.79 -17.81 14.07
CA GLY A 183 0.74 -17.02 14.72
C GLY A 183 -0.57 -17.77 15.03
N THR A 184 -0.55 -19.11 15.06
CA THR A 184 -1.69 -19.98 15.41
C THR A 184 -1.54 -20.66 16.75
#